data_AF-A0A3D2XEE0-F1
#
_entry.id   AF-A0A3D2XEE0-F1
#
_cell.length_a   1.000
_cell.length_b   1.000
_cell.length_c   1.000
_cell.angle_alpha   90.00
_cell.angle_beta   90.00
_cell.angle_gamma   90.00
#
_symmetry.space_group_name_H-M   'P 1'
#
loop_
_entity.id
_entity.type
_entity.pdbx_description
1 polymer ?
#
loop_
_entity_poly.entity_id
_entity_poly.type
_entity_poly.pdbx_seq_one_letter_code
_entity_poly.pdbx_strand_id
1 'polypeptide(L)'
;MRTNNGKIGLLIFLLFLQLIINCGCQRHSGKKITDKELSVIESSCPKQMYPVNLYYLDGNCSFCLAKAKDFDDRNASNGVGSVIVFATSNPTMTKLYIQEIALRSCVMLDSSNTFVKSFTLNSRYEISAKGEVLSESADK
;
A
#
# COMPACT_ATOMS: atom_id res chain seq x y z
N MET A 1 55.57 -9.02 -15.59
CA MET A 1 54.16 -8.58 -15.66
C MET A 1 53.28 -9.65 -15.03
N ARG A 2 52.87 -9.46 -13.76
CA ARG A 2 51.97 -10.37 -13.03
C ARG A 2 50.54 -9.91 -13.29
N THR A 3 49.74 -10.75 -13.94
CA THR A 3 48.38 -10.43 -14.40
C THR A 3 47.39 -10.34 -13.23
N ASN A 4 46.74 -9.18 -13.10
CA ASN A 4 45.76 -8.81 -12.07
C ASN A 4 44.36 -9.46 -12.29
N ASN A 5 44.30 -10.60 -12.99
CA ASN A 5 43.04 -11.16 -13.50
C ASN A 5 42.14 -11.77 -12.42
N GLY A 6 42.68 -12.09 -11.23
CA GLY A 6 41.89 -12.67 -10.13
C GLY A 6 41.00 -11.66 -9.38
N LYS A 7 41.37 -10.38 -9.35
CA LYS A 7 40.62 -9.35 -8.60
C LYS A 7 39.38 -8.84 -9.33
N ILE A 8 39.42 -8.85 -10.67
CA ILE A 8 38.31 -8.40 -11.51
C ILE A 8 37.14 -9.38 -11.45
N GLY A 9 37.42 -10.70 -11.46
CA GLY A 9 36.39 -11.72 -11.30
C GLY A 9 35.66 -11.65 -9.96
N LEU A 10 36.41 -11.36 -8.87
CA LEU A 10 35.85 -11.19 -7.54
C LEU A 10 34.92 -9.96 -7.45
N LEU A 11 35.31 -8.84 -8.07
CA LEU A 11 34.52 -7.61 -8.11
C LEU A 11 33.20 -7.77 -8.89
N ILE A 12 33.24 -8.48 -10.02
CA ILE A 12 32.04 -8.76 -10.82
C ILE A 12 31.09 -9.69 -10.06
N PHE A 13 31.63 -10.72 -9.39
CA PHE A 13 30.83 -11.63 -8.56
C PHE A 13 30.13 -10.91 -7.40
N LEU A 14 30.82 -9.98 -6.73
CA LEU A 14 30.26 -9.16 -5.65
C LEU A 14 29.15 -8.23 -6.15
N LEU A 15 29.29 -7.65 -7.34
CA LEU A 15 28.24 -6.81 -7.96
C LEU A 15 26.98 -7.61 -8.32
N PHE A 16 27.14 -8.82 -8.85
CA PHE A 16 26.00 -9.71 -9.11
C PHE A 16 25.32 -10.17 -7.81
N LEU A 17 26.09 -10.44 -6.76
CA LEU A 17 25.55 -10.85 -5.46
C LEU A 17 24.68 -9.75 -4.83
N GLN A 18 25.06 -8.48 -4.96
CA GLN A 18 24.22 -7.37 -4.49
C GLN A 18 22.95 -7.17 -5.32
N LEU A 19 22.99 -7.51 -6.61
CA LEU A 19 21.81 -7.45 -7.48
C LEU A 19 20.78 -8.52 -7.12
N ILE A 20 21.22 -9.72 -6.72
CA ILE A 20 20.33 -10.81 -6.30
C ILE A 20 19.66 -10.52 -4.95
N ILE A 21 20.36 -9.84 -4.02
CA ILE A 21 19.79 -9.48 -2.71
C ILE A 21 18.72 -8.37 -2.83
N ASN A 22 18.79 -7.52 -3.86
CA ASN A 22 17.76 -6.52 -4.15
C ASN A 22 16.57 -7.07 -4.95
N CYS A 23 16.60 -8.33 -5.37
CA CYS A 23 15.46 -9.01 -5.99
C CYS A 23 14.48 -9.44 -4.88
N GLY A 24 13.77 -8.46 -4.34
CA GLY A 24 12.42 -8.58 -3.81
C GLY A 24 12.17 -9.72 -2.83
N CYS A 25 12.63 -9.58 -1.58
CA CYS A 25 11.92 -10.19 -0.46
C CYS A 25 10.54 -9.51 -0.33
N GLN A 26 9.56 -9.94 -1.13
CA GLN A 26 8.15 -9.81 -0.78
C GLN A 26 7.97 -10.64 0.49
N ARG A 27 7.98 -9.97 1.65
CA ARG A 27 7.57 -10.59 2.90
C ARG A 27 6.10 -10.93 2.76
N HIS A 28 5.82 -12.20 2.45
CA HIS A 28 4.50 -12.77 2.70
C HIS A 28 4.22 -12.62 4.19
N SER A 29 3.38 -11.64 4.50
CA SER A 29 2.93 -11.43 5.85
C SER A 29 1.92 -12.52 6.14
N GLY A 30 2.19 -13.39 7.13
CA GLY A 30 1.15 -14.31 7.65
C GLY A 30 -0.01 -13.58 8.35
N LYS A 31 -0.04 -12.24 8.26
CA LYS A 31 -1.05 -11.36 8.81
C LYS A 31 -2.32 -11.48 7.98
N LYS A 32 -3.43 -11.72 8.67
CA LYS A 32 -4.77 -11.76 8.09
C LYS A 32 -5.59 -10.65 8.74
N ILE A 33 -6.36 -9.92 7.93
CA ILE A 33 -7.37 -9.00 8.47
C ILE A 33 -8.56 -9.81 8.99
N THR A 34 -9.33 -9.22 9.90
CA THR A 34 -10.52 -9.84 10.46
C THR A 34 -11.63 -9.91 9.41
N ASP A 35 -12.54 -10.88 9.55
CA ASP A 35 -13.71 -11.00 8.66
C ASP A 35 -14.61 -9.75 8.71
N LYS A 36 -14.64 -9.06 9.88
CA LYS A 36 -15.32 -7.77 10.03
C LYS A 36 -14.70 -6.70 9.15
N GLU A 37 -13.37 -6.56 9.16
CA GLU A 37 -12.66 -5.58 8.33
C GLU A 37 -12.84 -5.87 6.84
N LEU A 38 -12.77 -7.15 6.44
CA LEU A 38 -13.01 -7.57 5.07
C LEU A 38 -14.44 -7.22 4.61
N SER A 39 -15.44 -7.51 5.45
CA SER A 39 -16.85 -7.18 5.17
C SER A 39 -17.08 -5.67 5.07
N VAL A 40 -16.41 -4.85 5.89
CA VAL A 40 -16.48 -3.38 5.79
C VAL A 40 -15.88 -2.89 4.46
N ILE A 41 -14.79 -3.50 3.99
CA ILE A 41 -14.21 -3.20 2.66
C ILE A 41 -15.19 -3.58 1.55
N GLU A 42 -15.70 -4.81 1.53
CA GLU A 42 -16.67 -5.30 0.53
C GLU A 42 -17.97 -4.50 0.47
N SER A 43 -18.51 -4.13 1.62
CA SER A 43 -19.74 -3.32 1.67
C SER A 43 -19.53 -1.88 1.23
N SER A 44 -18.36 -1.29 1.51
CA SER A 44 -18.05 0.09 1.13
C SER A 44 -17.62 0.21 -0.33
N CYS A 45 -16.98 -0.83 -0.86
CA CYS A 45 -16.30 -0.83 -2.15
C CYS A 45 -16.69 -2.05 -3.00
N PRO A 46 -18.00 -2.29 -3.28
CA PRO A 46 -18.50 -3.55 -3.84
C PRO A 46 -17.99 -3.93 -5.24
N LYS A 47 -17.31 -3.01 -5.94
CA LYS A 47 -16.75 -3.23 -7.29
C LYS A 47 -15.24 -3.45 -7.29
N GLN A 48 -14.61 -3.59 -6.13
CA GLN A 48 -13.18 -3.86 -6.03
C GLN A 48 -12.82 -5.22 -6.64
N MET A 49 -11.66 -5.28 -7.28
CA MET A 49 -11.07 -6.54 -7.74
C MET A 49 -9.99 -6.99 -6.76
N TYR A 50 -9.84 -8.30 -6.62
CA TYR A 50 -8.80 -8.89 -5.78
C TYR A 50 -7.62 -9.40 -6.62
N PRO A 51 -6.37 -9.31 -6.11
CA PRO A 51 -6.01 -8.68 -4.84
C PRO A 51 -6.23 -7.16 -4.86
N VAL A 52 -6.70 -6.61 -3.74
CA VAL A 52 -7.00 -5.18 -3.62
C VAL A 52 -5.78 -4.45 -3.08
N ASN A 53 -5.44 -3.33 -3.71
CA ASN A 53 -4.41 -2.42 -3.20
C ASN A 53 -5.07 -1.42 -2.25
N LEU A 54 -4.86 -1.61 -0.95
CA LEU A 54 -5.41 -0.78 0.11
C LEU A 54 -4.33 0.18 0.63
N TYR A 55 -4.64 1.47 0.72
CA TYR A 55 -3.77 2.45 1.36
C TYR A 55 -4.44 3.02 2.61
N TYR A 56 -3.83 2.82 3.78
CA TYR A 56 -4.31 3.38 5.03
C TYR A 56 -3.56 4.68 5.38
N LEU A 57 -4.29 5.80 5.45
CA LEU A 57 -3.74 7.15 5.56
C LEU A 57 -4.39 7.94 6.70
N ASP A 58 -3.67 8.94 7.21
CA ASP A 58 -4.26 9.94 8.12
C ASP A 58 -5.07 10.97 7.32
N GLY A 59 -6.37 11.10 7.61
CA GLY A 59 -7.32 12.00 6.94
C GLY A 59 -7.23 13.46 7.36
N ASN A 60 -6.46 13.79 8.41
CA ASN A 60 -6.21 15.17 8.85
C ASN A 60 -4.86 15.72 8.36
N CYS A 61 -4.10 14.90 7.62
CA CYS A 61 -2.76 15.20 7.15
C CYS A 61 -2.78 15.67 5.68
N SER A 62 -2.44 16.93 5.43
CA SER A 62 -2.41 17.51 4.07
C SER A 62 -1.46 16.78 3.13
N PHE A 63 -0.29 16.38 3.62
CA PHE A 63 0.67 15.58 2.86
C PHE A 63 0.12 14.18 2.54
N CYS A 64 -0.72 13.63 3.40
CA CYS A 64 -1.34 12.31 3.22
C CYS A 64 -2.43 12.36 2.14
N LEU A 65 -3.16 13.48 2.02
CA LEU A 65 -4.07 13.72 0.90
C LEU A 65 -3.32 13.78 -0.45
N ALA A 66 -2.15 14.42 -0.49
CA ALA A 66 -1.30 14.42 -1.68
C ALA A 66 -0.80 13.01 -2.03
N LYS A 67 -0.36 12.23 -1.03
CA LYS A 67 0.01 10.80 -1.19
C LYS A 67 -1.17 9.97 -1.70
N ALA A 68 -2.38 10.22 -1.23
CA ALA A 68 -3.60 9.56 -1.71
C ALA A 68 -3.81 9.81 -3.20
N LYS A 69 -3.68 11.07 -3.64
CA LYS A 69 -3.84 11.45 -5.05
C LYS A 69 -2.78 10.82 -5.95
N ASP A 70 -1.53 10.84 -5.52
CA ASP A 70 -0.41 10.22 -6.24
C ASP A 70 -0.57 8.69 -6.35
N PHE A 71 -1.02 8.04 -5.26
CA PHE A 71 -1.36 6.62 -5.29
C PHE A 71 -2.55 6.30 -6.21
N ASP A 72 -3.61 7.10 -6.17
CA ASP A 72 -4.76 6.98 -7.06
C ASP A 72 -4.34 7.09 -8.53
N ASP A 73 -3.49 8.06 -8.84
CA ASP A 73 -3.03 8.30 -10.21
C ASP A 73 -2.20 7.16 -10.76
N ARG A 74 -1.31 6.58 -9.95
CA ARG A 74 -0.52 5.42 -10.33
C ARG A 74 -1.39 4.18 -10.56
N ASN A 75 -2.32 3.88 -9.66
CA ASN A 75 -3.13 2.66 -9.78
C ASN A 75 -4.13 2.73 -10.93
N ALA A 76 -4.78 3.88 -11.10
CA ALA A 76 -5.71 4.06 -12.19
C ALA A 76 -5.03 4.00 -13.56
N SER A 77 -3.79 4.49 -13.69
CA SER A 77 -3.00 4.36 -14.92
C SER A 77 -2.65 2.91 -15.24
N ASN A 78 -2.52 2.07 -14.21
CA ASN A 78 -2.22 0.65 -14.34
C ASN A 78 -3.49 -0.22 -14.45
N GLY A 79 -4.68 0.37 -14.41
CA GLY A 79 -5.96 -0.35 -14.42
C GLY A 79 -6.20 -1.19 -13.15
N VAL A 80 -5.46 -0.93 -12.08
CA VAL A 80 -5.53 -1.70 -10.83
C VAL A 80 -6.54 -1.04 -9.90
N GLY A 81 -7.51 -1.83 -9.43
CA GLY A 81 -8.47 -1.37 -8.44
C GLY A 81 -7.78 -1.10 -7.10
N SER A 82 -7.98 0.11 -6.57
CA SER A 82 -7.44 0.54 -5.29
C SER A 82 -8.53 1.03 -4.33
N VAL A 83 -8.27 0.81 -3.04
CA VAL A 83 -9.08 1.30 -1.93
C VAL A 83 -8.19 2.22 -1.09
N ILE A 84 -8.70 3.39 -0.74
CA ILE A 84 -8.01 4.33 0.13
C ILE A 84 -8.86 4.48 1.39
N VAL A 85 -8.26 4.18 2.53
CA VAL A 85 -8.91 4.27 3.84
C VAL A 85 -8.27 5.42 4.62
N PHE A 86 -9.06 6.44 4.96
CA PHE A 86 -8.61 7.55 5.79
C PHE A 86 -9.02 7.33 7.23
N ALA A 87 -8.06 7.18 8.13
CA ALA A 87 -8.27 7.29 9.57
C ALA A 87 -8.60 8.76 9.89
N THR A 88 -9.74 9.03 10.51
CA THR A 88 -10.14 10.41 10.80
C THR A 88 -11.05 10.53 12.00
N SER A 89 -10.77 11.50 12.86
CA SER A 89 -11.70 11.91 13.93
C SER A 89 -12.79 12.87 13.45
N ASN A 90 -12.65 13.44 12.24
CA ASN A 90 -13.57 14.42 11.67
C ASN A 90 -13.97 14.02 10.23
N PRO A 91 -14.90 13.06 10.07
CA PRO A 91 -15.26 12.53 8.76
C PRO A 91 -15.86 13.59 7.83
N THR A 92 -16.55 14.60 8.39
CA THR A 92 -17.15 15.69 7.60
C THR A 92 -16.08 16.51 6.90
N MET A 93 -15.04 16.95 7.62
CA MET A 93 -13.95 17.72 7.03
C MET A 93 -13.13 16.89 6.05
N THR A 94 -12.77 15.65 6.43
CA THR A 94 -12.01 14.76 5.54
C THR A 94 -12.76 14.50 4.23
N LYS A 95 -14.09 14.36 4.27
CA LYS A 95 -14.91 14.20 3.06
C LYS A 95 -14.82 15.41 2.12
N LEU A 96 -14.82 16.63 2.65
CA LEU A 96 -14.66 17.85 1.83
C LEU A 96 -13.29 17.86 1.14
N TYR A 97 -12.22 17.56 1.86
CA TYR A 97 -10.88 17.49 1.28
C TYR A 97 -10.75 16.41 0.19
N ILE A 98 -11.35 15.23 0.40
CA ILE A 98 -11.38 14.15 -0.60
C ILE A 98 -12.11 14.60 -1.87
N GLN A 99 -13.21 15.36 -1.73
CA GLN A 99 -13.96 15.88 -2.87
C GLN A 99 -13.14 16.88 -3.70
N GLU A 100 -12.31 17.71 -3.05
CA GLU A 100 -11.43 18.67 -3.75
C GLU A 100 -10.34 17.99 -4.59
N ILE A 101 -9.77 16.88 -4.11
CA ILE A 101 -8.69 16.18 -4.81
C ILE A 101 -9.17 15.18 -5.87
N ALA A 102 -10.48 14.91 -5.94
CA ALA A 102 -11.13 14.08 -6.96
C ALA A 102 -10.47 12.70 -7.19
N LEU A 103 -10.47 11.86 -6.16
CA LEU A 103 -9.95 10.49 -6.23
C LEU A 103 -10.86 9.58 -7.08
N ARG A 104 -10.28 8.70 -7.90
CA ARG A 104 -10.99 7.68 -8.69
C ARG A 104 -11.18 6.36 -7.95
N SER A 105 -10.27 6.05 -7.05
CA SER A 105 -10.27 4.91 -6.16
C SER A 105 -11.51 4.90 -5.28
N CYS A 106 -11.89 3.73 -4.78
CA CYS A 106 -12.88 3.69 -3.72
C CYS A 106 -12.30 4.28 -2.44
N VAL A 107 -13.04 5.16 -1.77
CA VAL A 107 -12.57 5.86 -0.58
C VAL A 107 -13.45 5.51 0.62
N MET A 108 -12.82 5.17 1.73
CA MET A 108 -13.46 4.84 3.00
C MET A 108 -12.94 5.77 4.10
N LEU A 109 -13.80 6.08 5.08
CA LEU A 109 -13.44 6.84 6.27
C LEU A 109 -13.51 5.91 7.48
N ASP A 110 -12.37 5.69 8.15
CA ASP A 110 -12.32 4.96 9.41
C ASP A 110 -12.32 5.93 10.59
N SER A 111 -13.52 6.33 11.02
CA SER A 111 -13.70 7.13 12.23
C SER A 111 -13.86 6.29 13.51
N SER A 112 -13.89 4.97 13.35
CA SER A 112 -14.11 4.00 14.42
C SER A 112 -12.85 3.26 14.87
N ASN A 113 -11.72 3.56 14.22
CA ASN A 113 -10.46 2.82 14.36
C ASN A 113 -10.64 1.32 14.13
N THR A 114 -11.50 0.93 13.20
CA THR A 114 -11.75 -0.47 12.84
C THR A 114 -10.45 -1.13 12.34
N PHE A 115 -9.63 -0.38 11.60
CA PHE A 115 -8.44 -0.93 10.93
C PHE A 115 -7.12 -0.70 11.68
N VAL A 116 -7.12 0.05 12.79
CA VAL A 116 -5.88 0.49 13.47
C VAL A 116 -4.99 -0.65 13.98
N LYS A 117 -5.58 -1.83 14.24
CA LYS A 117 -4.84 -3.02 14.70
C LYS A 117 -4.25 -3.81 13.52
N SER A 118 -4.91 -3.75 12.37
CA SER A 118 -4.54 -4.53 11.18
C SER A 118 -3.63 -3.75 10.24
N PHE A 119 -3.69 -2.42 10.24
CA PHE A 119 -2.88 -1.57 9.37
C PHE A 119 -2.10 -0.52 10.16
N THR A 120 -0.87 -0.30 9.70
CA THR A 120 -0.01 0.80 10.09
C THR A 120 -0.41 2.02 9.26
N LEU A 121 -0.53 3.19 9.89
CA LEU A 121 -0.78 4.43 9.16
C LEU A 121 0.32 4.73 8.16
N ASN A 122 -0.05 5.30 7.01
CA ASN A 122 0.83 5.64 5.90
C ASN A 122 1.52 4.43 5.25
N SER A 123 0.84 3.29 5.24
CA SER A 123 1.29 2.06 4.60
C SER A 123 0.27 1.53 3.59
N ARG A 124 0.80 0.91 2.54
CA ARG A 124 0.05 0.24 1.47
C ARG A 124 0.08 -1.26 1.69
N TYR A 125 -1.05 -1.90 1.39
CA TYR A 125 -1.30 -3.31 1.57
C TYR A 125 -1.88 -3.90 0.31
N GLU A 126 -1.45 -5.10 -0.03
CA GLU A 126 -2.10 -5.93 -1.03
C GLU A 126 -2.85 -7.04 -0.31
N ILE A 127 -4.17 -7.09 -0.48
CA ILE A 127 -5.04 -7.97 0.30
C ILE A 127 -5.76 -8.94 -0.63
N SER A 128 -5.72 -10.23 -0.31
CA SER A 128 -6.42 -11.27 -1.08
C SER A 128 -7.93 -11.27 -0.82
N ALA A 129 -8.69 -11.96 -1.66
CA ALA A 129 -10.14 -12.16 -1.46
C ALA A 129 -10.49 -12.89 -0.16
N LYS A 130 -9.51 -13.51 0.51
CA LYS A 130 -9.68 -14.19 1.80
C LYS A 130 -9.23 -13.33 2.99
N GLY A 131 -8.85 -12.07 2.75
CA GLY A 131 -8.33 -11.16 3.78
C GLY A 131 -6.87 -11.41 4.18
N GLU A 132 -6.11 -12.15 3.38
CA GLU A 132 -4.67 -12.36 3.65
C GLU A 132 -3.87 -11.15 3.14
N VAL A 133 -2.93 -10.66 3.95
CA VAL A 133 -2.03 -9.58 3.54
C VAL A 133 -0.87 -10.18 2.75
N LEU A 134 -0.93 -10.05 1.43
CA LEU A 134 0.07 -10.57 0.50
C LEU A 134 1.37 -9.75 0.55
N SER A 135 1.23 -8.42 0.66
CA SER A 135 2.36 -7.51 0.80
C SER A 135 2.02 -6.29 1.65
N GLU A 136 3.03 -5.72 2.31
CA GLU A 136 2.98 -4.46 3.06
C GLU A 136 4.16 -3.59 2.63
N SER A 137 3.90 -2.33 2.32
CA SER A 137 4.94 -1.34 2.02
C SER A 137 4.64 -0.02 2.72
N ALA A 138 5.60 0.45 3.52
CA ALA A 138 5.56 1.77 4.10
C ALA A 138 6.01 2.79 3.05
N ASP A 139 5.23 3.84 2.81
CA ASP A 139 5.66 4.97 2.00
C ASP A 139 6.47 5.92 2.89
N LYS A 140 7.79 5.77 2.81
CA LYS A 140 8.77 6.66 3.44
C LYS A 140 8.63 8.10 2.91
#